data_AF-A0A178MN65-F1
#
_entry.id   AF-A0A178MN65-F1
#
_cell.length_a   1.000
_cell.length_b   1.000
_cell.length_c   1.000
_cell.angle_alpha   90.00
_cell.angle_beta   90.00
_cell.angle_gamma   90.00
#
_symmetry.space_group_name_H-M   'P 1'
#
loop_
_entity.id
_entity.type
_entity.pdbx_description
1 polymer ?
#
loop_
_entity_poly.entity_id
_entity_poly.type
_entity_poly.pdbx_seq_one_letter_code
_entity_poly.pdbx_strand_id
1 'polypeptide(L)'
;MLCSIMTRTESWPKARGARFNPATRFDRLRREAVDDGWAPDEDEPPAPPTILHVDATRSIITRNNSPDIPFDRSVNPYRGCGHGCVYCFARPSHAYLELSPGLDFETQLFVKPEAPRLLEAELRKPGYRAAVLAIGTNTDPYQPIERDHRIMRGCLDVLAAFNHPVSITTKGVLITRDIDLLAPMAAKGLVLAAISVTTLDARLHGLLEPRASSPARRLDTIRRLSQAGIPTMVMAAPMIPRVNDHELEHILEAAKAAGATAAAYTLLRLPREVKDLFADWLEAHFPDRKAHVLSLVADQRGGMLNESRFGARFSGTGEHAALLSQRFRVALTKLGLNGARLSLDASRFRVPPRAGDQLSLF
;
A
#
# COMPACT_ATOMS: atom_id res chain seq x y z
N MET A 1 -5.18 -32.50 26.79
CA MET A 1 -4.80 -32.63 25.37
C MET A 1 -6.09 -32.76 24.58
N LEU A 2 -6.75 -31.64 24.30
CA LEU A 2 -7.99 -31.59 23.52
C LEU A 2 -7.68 -30.74 22.30
N CYS A 3 -7.45 -31.43 21.18
CA CYS A 3 -7.32 -30.84 19.87
C CYS A 3 -8.71 -30.30 19.49
N SER A 4 -8.95 -29.00 19.72
CA SER A 4 -10.13 -28.34 19.17
C SER A 4 -9.86 -28.10 17.69
N ILE A 5 -10.25 -29.07 16.87
CA ILE A 5 -10.41 -28.86 15.43
C ILE A 5 -11.67 -28.01 15.30
N MET A 6 -11.50 -26.69 15.31
CA MET A 6 -12.55 -25.80 14.83
C MET A 6 -12.69 -26.03 13.33
N THR A 7 -13.60 -26.91 12.93
CA THR A 7 -14.12 -26.96 11.57
C THR A 7 -14.93 -25.70 11.34
N ARG A 8 -14.26 -24.57 11.06
CA ARG A 8 -14.91 -23.35 10.56
C ARG A 8 -15.25 -23.57 9.09
N THR A 9 -16.39 -24.19 8.85
CA THR A 9 -17.09 -24.13 7.57
C THR A 9 -17.83 -22.79 7.47
N GLU A 10 -17.08 -21.69 7.46
CA GLU A 10 -17.63 -20.40 7.03
C GLU A 10 -17.39 -20.30 5.52
N SER A 11 -18.46 -20.22 4.73
CA SER A 11 -18.41 -19.88 3.31
C SER A 11 -17.63 -18.58 3.11
N TRP A 12 -16.53 -18.64 2.37
CA TRP A 12 -15.55 -17.57 2.26
C TRP A 12 -16.06 -16.44 1.35
N PRO A 13 -15.98 -15.16 1.78
CA PRO A 13 -16.38 -14.09 0.90
C PRO A 13 -15.47 -14.01 -0.32
N LYS A 14 -16.00 -14.32 -1.51
CA LYS A 14 -15.25 -14.21 -2.77
C LYS A 14 -14.70 -12.79 -2.95
N ALA A 15 -13.50 -12.70 -3.53
CA ALA A 15 -12.80 -11.45 -3.79
C ALA A 15 -12.47 -10.59 -2.56
N ARG A 16 -12.29 -11.21 -1.39
CA ARG A 16 -11.84 -10.56 -0.15
C ARG A 16 -10.52 -11.15 0.34
N GLY A 17 -9.70 -10.33 0.98
CA GLY A 17 -8.37 -10.71 1.44
C GLY A 17 -8.37 -11.34 2.84
N ALA A 18 -9.10 -10.72 3.76
CA ALA A 18 -9.27 -11.26 5.10
C ALA A 18 -10.34 -12.37 5.09
N ARG A 19 -10.05 -13.52 5.70
CA ARG A 19 -11.00 -14.64 5.82
C ARG A 19 -11.91 -14.54 7.04
N PHE A 20 -11.57 -13.70 8.01
CA PHE A 20 -12.38 -13.46 9.19
C PHE A 20 -12.33 -11.98 9.61
N ASN A 21 -13.29 -11.58 10.46
CA ASN A 21 -13.44 -10.21 10.97
C ASN A 21 -13.21 -10.18 12.49
N PRO A 22 -11.96 -10.09 12.99
CA PRO A 22 -11.70 -10.08 14.43
C PRO A 22 -12.36 -8.87 15.11
N ALA A 23 -12.77 -9.03 16.37
CA ALA A 23 -13.17 -7.91 17.21
C ALA A 23 -12.03 -6.88 17.31
N THR A 24 -12.39 -5.62 17.53
CA THR A 24 -11.36 -4.58 17.64
C THR A 24 -10.58 -4.78 18.93
N ARG A 25 -9.29 -4.45 18.92
CA ARG A 25 -8.44 -4.52 20.12
C ARG A 25 -8.85 -3.57 21.25
N PHE A 26 -9.78 -2.64 20.98
CA PHE A 26 -10.29 -1.67 21.96
C PHE A 26 -11.69 -2.03 22.44
N ASP A 27 -12.33 -3.05 21.85
CA ASP A 27 -13.63 -3.53 22.29
C ASP A 27 -13.51 -4.19 23.66
N ARG A 28 -14.42 -3.82 24.58
CA ARG A 28 -14.50 -4.46 25.91
C ARG A 28 -15.14 -5.84 25.86
N LEU A 29 -15.92 -6.11 24.83
CA LEU A 29 -16.70 -7.34 24.66
C LEU A 29 -16.33 -7.98 23.32
N ARG A 30 -16.09 -9.29 23.32
CA ARG A 30 -15.87 -10.08 22.11
C ARG A 30 -17.15 -10.83 21.77
N ARG A 31 -17.54 -10.79 20.49
CA ARG A 31 -18.60 -11.64 19.94
C ARG A 31 -17.97 -12.83 19.25
N GLU A 32 -18.53 -14.00 19.44
CA GLU A 32 -18.12 -15.25 18.80
C GLU A 32 -19.35 -15.84 18.11
N ALA A 33 -19.21 -16.14 16.83
CA ALA A 33 -20.22 -16.91 16.11
C ALA A 33 -20.10 -18.37 16.54
N VAL A 34 -21.20 -18.95 17.00
CA VAL A 34 -21.28 -20.34 17.41
C VAL A 34 -22.32 -20.99 16.49
N ASP A 35 -21.98 -22.16 15.97
CA ASP A 35 -22.93 -23.00 15.25
C ASP A 35 -24.09 -23.34 16.19
N ASP A 36 -25.29 -22.90 15.85
CA ASP A 36 -26.51 -23.15 16.63
C ASP A 36 -27.16 -24.49 16.26
N GLY A 37 -26.53 -25.28 15.40
CA GLY A 37 -26.99 -26.60 14.95
C GLY A 37 -27.99 -26.55 13.80
N TRP A 38 -28.30 -25.35 13.29
CA TRP A 38 -29.17 -25.18 12.13
C TRP A 38 -28.32 -25.10 10.87
N ALA A 39 -28.65 -25.92 9.87
CA ALA A 39 -28.01 -25.82 8.57
C ALA A 39 -28.31 -24.43 8.00
N PRO A 40 -27.29 -23.65 7.59
CA PRO A 40 -27.55 -22.44 6.82
C PRO A 40 -28.33 -22.83 5.56
N ASP A 41 -29.25 -21.96 5.13
CA ASP A 41 -29.86 -22.09 3.80
C ASP A 41 -28.73 -22.30 2.77
N GLU A 42 -28.92 -23.17 1.77
CA GLU A 42 -27.88 -23.62 0.82
C GLU A 42 -27.23 -22.47 0.01
N ASP A 43 -27.74 -21.24 0.15
CA ASP A 43 -27.22 -20.05 -0.50
C ASP A 43 -25.96 -19.52 0.20
N GLU A 44 -24.83 -19.58 -0.52
CA GLU A 44 -23.57 -18.96 -0.12
C GLU A 44 -23.81 -17.46 0.16
N PRO A 45 -23.62 -16.95 1.39
CA PRO A 45 -23.90 -15.57 1.72
C PRO A 45 -23.09 -14.63 0.81
N PRO A 46 -23.72 -13.57 0.27
CA PRO A 46 -23.05 -12.68 -0.66
C PRO A 46 -21.85 -12.02 0.01
N ALA A 47 -20.78 -11.80 -0.76
CA ALA A 47 -19.62 -11.09 -0.26
C ALA A 47 -20.06 -9.71 0.29
N PRO A 48 -19.56 -9.30 1.47
CA PRO A 48 -20.03 -8.09 2.13
C PRO A 48 -19.81 -6.88 1.20
N PRO A 49 -20.81 -5.99 1.06
CA PRO A 49 -20.70 -4.84 0.19
C PRO A 49 -19.61 -3.89 0.70
N THR A 50 -19.00 -3.13 -0.21
CA THR A 50 -18.14 -2.03 0.18
C THR A 50 -19.01 -0.81 0.51
N ILE A 51 -18.96 -0.36 1.76
CA ILE A 51 -19.66 0.81 2.29
C ILE A 51 -18.69 1.99 2.34
N LEU A 52 -19.15 3.15 1.88
CA LEU A 52 -18.37 4.38 1.84
C LEU A 52 -18.88 5.37 2.87
N HIS A 53 -17.95 5.88 3.69
CA HIS A 53 -18.19 6.89 4.70
C HIS A 53 -17.49 8.18 4.33
N VAL A 54 -18.09 9.34 4.64
CA VAL A 54 -17.42 10.62 4.48
C VAL A 54 -16.58 10.90 5.72
N ASP A 55 -15.28 11.11 5.52
CA ASP A 55 -14.33 11.42 6.58
C ASP A 55 -14.33 12.93 6.90
N ALA A 56 -14.61 13.28 8.17
CA ALA A 56 -14.63 14.65 8.66
C ALA A 56 -13.23 15.23 8.98
N THR A 57 -12.18 14.74 8.32
CA THR A 57 -10.78 15.16 8.50
C THR A 57 -10.65 16.69 8.36
N ARG A 58 -9.93 17.32 9.30
CA ARG A 58 -9.66 18.78 9.31
C ARG A 58 -8.25 19.16 8.86
N SER A 59 -7.34 18.18 8.77
CA SER A 59 -5.97 18.35 8.29
C SER A 59 -5.55 17.14 7.46
N ILE A 60 -4.92 17.37 6.30
CA ILE A 60 -4.66 16.28 5.35
C ILE A 60 -3.20 15.79 5.35
N ILE A 61 -2.24 16.65 5.73
CA ILE A 61 -0.83 16.29 5.81
C ILE A 61 -0.54 15.66 7.18
N THR A 62 -0.09 14.41 7.17
CA THR A 62 0.43 13.71 8.36
C THR A 62 1.96 13.74 8.34
N ARG A 63 2.59 14.01 9.49
CA ARG A 63 4.05 14.05 9.63
C ARG A 63 4.61 12.86 10.41
N ASN A 64 5.85 12.51 10.15
CA ASN A 64 6.60 11.48 10.86
C ASN A 64 8.07 11.89 11.01
N ASN A 65 8.79 11.25 11.93
CA ASN A 65 10.21 11.47 12.21
C ASN A 65 11.05 10.19 12.02
N SER A 66 10.59 9.29 11.15
CA SER A 66 11.22 7.98 11.01
C SER A 66 12.47 8.08 10.13
N PRO A 67 13.63 7.59 10.60
CA PRO A 67 14.88 7.61 9.83
C PRO A 67 14.91 6.57 8.70
N ASP A 68 13.95 5.64 8.69
CA ASP A 68 13.93 4.52 7.73
C ASP A 68 13.23 4.85 6.41
N ILE A 69 12.55 5.99 6.34
CA ILE A 69 11.83 6.42 5.14
C ILE A 69 12.33 7.79 4.71
N PRO A 70 12.45 8.04 3.40
CA PRO A 70 13.07 9.26 2.88
C PRO A 70 12.08 10.45 2.81
N PHE A 71 11.01 10.43 3.60
CA PHE A 71 10.00 11.48 3.63
C PHE A 71 9.46 11.69 5.05
N ASP A 72 9.21 12.94 5.41
CA ASP A 72 8.68 13.36 6.71
C ASP A 72 7.16 13.59 6.68
N ARG A 73 6.53 13.60 5.50
CA ARG A 73 5.13 13.98 5.32
C ARG A 73 4.40 13.11 4.30
N SER A 74 3.12 12.87 4.55
CA SER A 74 2.27 12.10 3.65
C SER A 74 0.83 12.60 3.61
N VAL A 75 0.14 12.27 2.52
CA VAL A 75 -1.29 12.50 2.32
C VAL A 75 -1.94 11.16 1.97
N ASN A 76 -3.03 10.86 2.66
CA ASN A 76 -3.87 9.69 2.40
C ASN A 76 -5.28 10.20 2.05
N PRO A 77 -5.68 10.19 0.75
CA PRO A 77 -7.00 10.63 0.29
C PRO A 77 -8.17 9.78 0.84
N TYR A 78 -7.85 8.58 1.33
CA TYR A 78 -8.79 7.61 1.85
C TYR A 78 -8.36 7.05 3.21
N ARG A 79 -9.25 6.32 3.89
CA ARG A 79 -8.90 5.34 4.93
C ARG A 79 -9.51 3.99 4.57
N GLY A 80 -8.76 2.92 4.86
CA GLY A 80 -9.08 1.57 4.38
C GLY A 80 -8.65 1.40 2.93
N CYS A 81 -8.65 0.16 2.44
CA CYS A 81 -8.27 -0.11 1.06
C CYS A 81 -9.05 -1.28 0.46
N GLY A 82 -9.84 -0.99 -0.57
CA GLY A 82 -10.64 -1.97 -1.30
C GLY A 82 -9.84 -2.97 -2.14
N HIS A 83 -8.50 -2.85 -2.21
CA HIS A 83 -7.64 -3.87 -2.84
C HIS A 83 -7.66 -5.21 -2.09
N GLY A 84 -7.91 -5.19 -0.78
CA GLY A 84 -8.02 -6.39 0.04
C GLY A 84 -6.71 -7.18 0.17
N CYS A 85 -5.54 -6.52 0.28
CA CYS A 85 -4.29 -7.26 0.45
C CYS A 85 -4.26 -7.92 1.85
N VAL A 86 -4.22 -9.25 1.95
CA VAL A 86 -4.30 -9.94 3.26
C VAL A 86 -3.16 -9.53 4.21
N TYR A 87 -1.97 -9.29 3.65
CA TYR A 87 -0.75 -8.93 4.38
C TYR A 87 -0.63 -7.43 4.73
N CYS A 88 -1.64 -6.61 4.42
CA CYS A 88 -1.52 -5.16 4.50
C CYS A 88 -1.23 -4.68 5.94
N PHE A 89 -0.04 -4.08 6.15
CA PHE A 89 0.38 -3.58 7.46
C PHE A 89 -0.50 -2.43 7.99
N ALA A 90 -1.32 -1.81 7.13
CA ALA A 90 -2.21 -0.71 7.50
C ALA A 90 -3.54 -1.18 8.11
N ARG A 91 -3.90 -2.47 7.98
CA ARG A 91 -5.12 -3.06 8.57
C ARG A 91 -5.37 -2.64 10.02
N PRO A 92 -4.36 -2.61 10.92
CA PRO A 92 -4.57 -2.22 12.31
C PRO A 92 -5.03 -0.77 12.52
N SER A 93 -5.00 0.09 11.49
CA SER A 93 -5.53 1.46 11.61
C SER A 93 -7.04 1.49 11.82
N HIS A 94 -7.77 0.50 11.32
CA HIS A 94 -9.22 0.43 11.43
C HIS A 94 -9.72 0.23 12.85
N ALA A 95 -8.92 -0.42 13.70
CA ALA A 95 -9.29 -0.55 15.12
C ALA A 95 -9.40 0.83 15.81
N TYR A 96 -8.68 1.87 15.38
CA TYR A 96 -8.85 3.23 15.93
C TYR A 96 -10.17 3.90 15.50
N LEU A 97 -10.90 3.28 14.58
CA LEU A 97 -12.23 3.69 14.13
C LEU A 97 -13.32 2.79 14.71
N GLU A 98 -12.98 1.95 15.71
CA GLU A 98 -13.88 0.94 16.26
C GLU A 98 -14.39 -0.04 15.18
N LEU A 99 -13.53 -0.30 14.17
CA LEU A 99 -13.77 -1.24 13.09
C LEU A 99 -12.74 -2.35 13.09
N SER A 100 -13.12 -3.53 12.59
CA SER A 100 -12.22 -4.66 12.51
C SER A 100 -11.05 -4.42 11.54
N PRO A 101 -9.81 -4.77 11.93
CA PRO A 101 -8.68 -4.84 10.99
C PRO A 101 -8.83 -5.94 9.91
N GLY A 102 -9.81 -6.84 10.03
CA GLY A 102 -10.09 -7.90 9.06
C GLY A 102 -10.86 -7.40 7.84
N LEU A 103 -12.09 -7.88 7.68
CA LEU A 103 -12.94 -7.53 6.54
C LEU A 103 -13.32 -6.05 6.54
N ASP A 104 -13.55 -5.41 7.69
CA ASP A 104 -13.96 -3.99 7.72
C ASP A 104 -12.89 -3.07 7.12
N PHE A 105 -11.60 -3.43 7.16
CA PHE A 105 -10.54 -2.66 6.49
C PHE A 105 -10.74 -2.50 4.97
N GLU A 106 -11.35 -3.50 4.33
CA GLU A 106 -11.54 -3.58 2.87
C GLU A 106 -13.01 -3.44 2.43
N THR A 107 -13.93 -3.34 3.38
CA THR A 107 -15.37 -3.11 3.15
C THR A 107 -15.85 -1.77 3.68
N GLN A 108 -15.32 -1.27 4.82
CA GLN A 108 -15.67 0.02 5.41
C GLN A 108 -14.61 1.06 5.04
N LEU A 109 -14.82 1.77 3.93
CA LEU A 109 -13.87 2.74 3.41
C LEU A 109 -14.31 4.16 3.72
N PHE A 110 -13.35 5.04 4.00
CA PHE A 110 -13.61 6.45 4.28
C PHE A 110 -13.01 7.32 3.18
N VAL A 111 -13.84 8.16 2.57
CA VAL A 111 -13.45 9.11 1.52
C VAL A 111 -13.26 10.50 2.11
N LYS A 112 -12.19 11.20 1.70
CA LYS A 112 -11.92 12.58 2.15
C LYS A 112 -12.14 13.56 0.99
N PRO A 113 -13.39 13.92 0.64
CA PRO A 113 -13.68 14.80 -0.49
C PRO A 113 -12.99 16.17 -0.36
N GLU A 114 -12.81 16.65 0.87
CA GLU A 114 -12.16 17.92 1.19
C GLU A 114 -10.62 17.87 1.10
N ALA A 115 -10.01 16.71 0.82
CA ALA A 115 -8.56 16.56 0.80
C ALA A 115 -7.83 17.57 -0.11
N PRO A 116 -8.28 17.87 -1.35
CA PRO A 116 -7.66 18.88 -2.19
C PRO A 116 -7.70 20.27 -1.55
N ARG A 117 -8.87 20.69 -1.03
CA ARG A 117 -9.03 22.01 -0.40
C ARG A 117 -8.17 22.15 0.86
N LEU A 118 -8.15 21.12 1.71
CA LEU A 118 -7.32 21.08 2.91
C LEU A 118 -5.82 21.09 2.57
N LEU A 119 -5.43 20.40 1.49
CA LEU A 119 -4.05 20.40 1.02
C LEU A 119 -3.64 21.80 0.57
N GLU A 120 -4.48 22.44 -0.26
CA GLU A 120 -4.20 23.80 -0.73
C GLU A 120 -4.07 24.79 0.43
N ALA A 121 -4.98 24.72 1.41
CA ALA A 121 -4.94 25.57 2.60
C ALA A 121 -3.65 25.36 3.41
N GLU A 122 -3.17 24.13 3.53
CA GLU A 122 -1.92 23.81 4.23
C GLU A 122 -0.70 24.35 3.49
N LEU A 123 -0.63 24.17 2.16
CA LEU A 123 0.49 24.62 1.33
C LEU A 123 0.61 26.15 1.26
N ARG A 124 -0.47 26.89 1.51
CA ARG A 124 -0.48 28.36 1.53
C ARG A 124 -0.07 28.97 2.87
N LYS A 125 0.11 28.17 3.92
CA LYS A 125 0.48 28.71 5.24
C LYS A 125 1.82 29.45 5.16
N PRO A 126 1.93 30.66 5.74
CA PRO A 126 3.21 31.36 5.85
C PRO A 126 4.28 30.46 6.47
N GLY A 127 5.46 30.39 5.86
CA GLY A 127 6.57 29.56 6.34
C GLY A 127 6.49 28.08 5.97
N TYR A 128 5.52 27.63 5.17
CA TYR A 128 5.51 26.27 4.62
C TYR A 128 6.79 26.01 3.80
N ARG A 129 7.54 24.95 4.15
CA ARG A 129 8.72 24.50 3.40
C ARG A 129 8.40 23.21 2.66
N ALA A 130 8.48 23.24 1.33
CA ALA A 130 8.27 22.07 0.50
C ALA A 130 9.34 20.99 0.75
N ALA A 131 8.88 19.74 0.77
CA ALA A 131 9.69 18.53 0.77
C ALA A 131 8.85 17.43 0.12
N VAL A 132 9.44 16.30 -0.25
CA VAL A 132 8.72 15.21 -0.92
C VAL A 132 7.47 14.80 -0.13
N LEU A 133 6.30 14.94 -0.76
CA LEU A 133 5.04 14.48 -0.21
C LEU A 133 4.81 13.02 -0.64
N ALA A 134 4.73 12.10 0.33
CA ALA A 134 4.42 10.72 0.02
C ALA A 134 2.90 10.48 -0.04
N ILE A 135 2.45 9.79 -1.07
CA ILE A 135 1.08 9.31 -1.24
C ILE A 135 1.15 7.80 -1.41
N GLY A 136 0.17 7.08 -0.84
CA GLY A 136 0.19 5.61 -0.86
C GLY A 136 0.84 4.99 0.37
N THR A 137 0.86 5.70 1.50
CA THR A 137 1.60 5.28 2.71
C THR A 137 0.78 4.40 3.64
N ASN A 138 -0.54 4.59 3.71
CA ASN A 138 -1.44 3.77 4.57
C ASN A 138 -2.65 3.22 3.82
N THR A 139 -2.98 3.81 2.67
CA THR A 139 -4.03 3.35 1.75
C THR A 139 -3.53 3.51 0.33
N ASP A 140 -4.12 2.79 -0.62
CA ASP A 140 -3.82 3.00 -2.03
C ASP A 140 -4.64 4.19 -2.58
N PRO A 141 -3.99 5.21 -3.16
CA PRO A 141 -4.68 6.38 -3.68
C PRO A 141 -5.50 6.08 -4.95
N TYR A 142 -5.20 4.98 -5.63
CA TYR A 142 -5.83 4.55 -6.90
C TYR A 142 -6.58 3.22 -6.77
N GLN A 143 -7.07 2.94 -5.56
CA GLN A 143 -8.01 1.84 -5.30
C GLN A 143 -9.32 2.00 -6.11
N PRO A 144 -10.14 0.95 -6.26
CA PRO A 144 -11.28 0.95 -7.19
C PRO A 144 -12.22 2.17 -7.09
N ILE A 145 -12.47 2.67 -5.87
CA ILE A 145 -13.35 3.81 -5.60
C ILE A 145 -12.82 5.16 -6.12
N GLU A 146 -11.52 5.29 -6.40
CA GLU A 146 -10.93 6.50 -7.01
C GLU A 146 -11.40 6.70 -8.47
N ARG A 147 -11.99 5.68 -9.10
CA ARG A 147 -12.63 5.81 -10.42
C ARG A 147 -13.68 6.93 -10.42
N ASP A 148 -14.53 6.94 -9.40
CA ASP A 148 -15.69 7.81 -9.31
C ASP A 148 -15.38 9.08 -8.50
N HIS A 149 -14.61 8.94 -7.42
CA HIS A 149 -14.35 10.03 -6.48
C HIS A 149 -13.33 11.07 -6.98
N ARG A 150 -12.33 10.66 -7.76
CA ARG A 150 -11.29 11.54 -8.34
C ARG A 150 -10.59 12.45 -7.29
N ILE A 151 -10.53 12.03 -6.02
CA ILE A 151 -9.96 12.83 -4.93
C ILE A 151 -8.46 12.92 -5.11
N MET A 152 -7.81 11.81 -5.49
CA MET A 152 -6.39 11.80 -5.78
C MET A 152 -6.05 12.76 -6.92
N ARG A 153 -6.88 12.78 -7.98
CA ARG A 153 -6.70 13.74 -9.08
C ARG A 153 -6.80 15.20 -8.59
N GLY A 154 -7.79 15.53 -7.77
CA GLY A 154 -7.89 16.87 -7.19
C GLY A 154 -6.67 17.24 -6.33
N CYS A 155 -6.10 16.28 -5.59
CA CYS A 155 -4.83 16.49 -4.89
C CYS A 155 -3.67 16.75 -5.87
N LEU A 156 -3.62 16.06 -7.00
CA LEU A 156 -2.60 16.29 -8.04
C LEU A 156 -2.74 17.67 -8.69
N ASP A 157 -3.96 18.14 -8.96
CA ASP A 157 -4.20 19.50 -9.48
C ASP A 157 -3.59 20.55 -8.54
N VAL A 158 -3.81 20.41 -7.24
CA VAL A 158 -3.20 21.28 -6.21
C VAL A 158 -1.67 21.15 -6.23
N LEU A 159 -1.12 19.94 -6.21
CA LEU A 159 0.34 19.75 -6.21
C LEU A 159 1.01 20.30 -7.47
N ALA A 160 0.38 20.13 -8.63
CA ALA A 160 0.83 20.65 -9.91
C ALA A 160 0.85 22.18 -9.91
N ALA A 161 -0.22 22.82 -9.42
CA ALA A 161 -0.32 24.28 -9.35
C ALA A 161 0.76 24.90 -8.44
N PHE A 162 1.15 24.20 -7.38
CA PHE A 162 2.17 24.64 -6.43
C PHE A 162 3.61 24.21 -6.81
N ASN A 163 3.78 23.49 -7.92
CA ASN A 163 5.03 22.79 -8.27
C ASN A 163 5.60 21.99 -7.08
N HIS A 164 4.73 21.28 -6.35
CA HIS A 164 5.11 20.58 -5.15
C HIS A 164 5.60 19.16 -5.49
N PRO A 165 6.77 18.71 -4.98
CA PRO A 165 7.27 17.36 -5.24
C PRO A 165 6.42 16.29 -4.55
N VAL A 166 6.15 15.20 -5.26
CA VAL A 166 5.30 14.09 -4.80
C VAL A 166 5.85 12.73 -5.23
N SER A 167 5.85 11.78 -4.29
CA SER A 167 6.11 10.37 -4.57
C SER A 167 4.82 9.58 -4.35
N ILE A 168 4.43 8.78 -5.34
CA ILE A 168 3.15 8.06 -5.32
C ILE A 168 3.41 6.56 -5.33
N THR A 169 2.96 5.83 -4.31
CA THR A 169 3.01 4.36 -4.28
C THR A 169 1.62 3.78 -4.53
N THR A 170 1.50 2.85 -5.48
CA THR A 170 0.19 2.25 -5.81
C THR A 170 0.31 0.84 -6.42
N LYS A 171 -0.79 0.09 -6.33
CA LYS A 171 -1.09 -1.15 -7.06
C LYS A 171 -2.18 -0.95 -8.12
N GLY A 172 -2.73 0.26 -8.23
CA GLY A 172 -3.86 0.60 -9.09
C GLY A 172 -3.43 1.16 -10.44
N VAL A 173 -4.03 0.65 -11.51
CA VAL A 173 -3.82 1.14 -12.89
C VAL A 173 -4.36 2.55 -13.14
N LEU A 174 -5.22 3.06 -12.25
CA LEU A 174 -5.87 4.38 -12.41
C LEU A 174 -4.87 5.53 -12.39
N ILE A 175 -3.64 5.34 -11.90
CA ILE A 175 -2.56 6.32 -12.03
C ILE A 175 -2.30 6.73 -13.49
N THR A 176 -2.56 5.82 -14.44
CA THR A 176 -2.39 6.12 -15.88
C THR A 176 -3.41 7.12 -16.42
N ARG A 177 -4.54 7.32 -15.73
CA ARG A 177 -5.54 8.35 -16.07
C ARG A 177 -4.99 9.76 -15.88
N ASP A 178 -4.08 9.93 -14.92
CA ASP A 178 -3.59 11.23 -14.49
C ASP A 178 -2.19 11.54 -15.07
N ILE A 179 -1.79 10.83 -16.13
CA ILE A 179 -0.55 11.09 -16.90
C ILE A 179 -0.52 12.53 -17.42
N ASP A 180 -1.66 13.11 -17.77
CA ASP A 180 -1.79 14.49 -18.22
C ASP A 180 -1.33 15.52 -17.17
N LEU A 181 -1.44 15.20 -15.88
CA LEU A 181 -0.88 16.00 -14.78
C LEU A 181 0.54 15.57 -14.42
N LEU A 182 0.77 14.25 -14.35
CA LEU A 182 2.03 13.68 -13.86
C LEU A 182 3.21 13.90 -14.81
N ALA A 183 3.01 13.83 -16.13
CA ALA A 183 4.10 14.00 -17.09
C ALA A 183 4.68 15.43 -17.09
N PRO A 184 3.87 16.53 -17.11
CA PRO A 184 4.39 17.88 -16.93
C PRO A 184 5.09 18.11 -15.59
N MET A 185 4.61 17.47 -14.51
CA MET A 185 5.28 17.52 -13.20
C MET A 185 6.61 16.75 -13.23
N ALA A 186 6.65 15.58 -13.87
CA ALA A 186 7.85 14.76 -14.02
C ALA A 186 8.94 15.49 -14.84
N ALA A 187 8.57 16.21 -15.89
CA ALA A 187 9.49 17.06 -16.67
C ALA A 187 10.16 18.16 -15.83
N LYS A 188 9.55 18.54 -14.70
CA LYS A 188 10.10 19.48 -13.71
C LYS A 188 10.84 18.79 -12.56
N GLY A 189 11.02 17.46 -12.60
CA GLY A 189 11.64 16.69 -11.52
C GLY A 189 10.78 16.56 -10.26
N LEU A 190 9.45 16.70 -10.37
CA LEU A 190 8.55 16.76 -9.21
C LEU A 190 7.85 15.43 -8.88
N VAL A 191 7.94 14.41 -9.74
CA VAL A 191 7.16 13.17 -9.58
C VAL A 191 8.07 11.95 -9.60
N LEU A 192 7.81 11.03 -8.68
CA LEU A 192 8.22 9.63 -8.76
C LEU A 192 6.99 8.73 -8.59
N ALA A 193 6.78 7.80 -9.51
CA ALA A 193 5.74 6.78 -9.40
C ALA A 193 6.35 5.44 -8.97
N ALA A 194 5.85 4.85 -7.89
CA ALA A 194 6.25 3.55 -7.37
C ALA A 194 5.11 2.53 -7.55
N ILE A 195 5.31 1.57 -8.45
CA ILE A 195 4.30 0.55 -8.74
C ILE A 195 4.65 -0.73 -8.00
N SER A 196 3.76 -1.18 -7.11
CA SER A 196 3.97 -2.39 -6.32
C SER A 196 3.66 -3.66 -7.11
N VAL A 197 4.66 -4.47 -7.40
CA VAL A 197 4.51 -5.78 -8.06
C VAL A 197 4.94 -6.86 -7.06
N THR A 198 3.96 -7.60 -6.55
CA THR A 198 4.20 -8.55 -5.46
C THR A 198 4.50 -9.95 -5.97
N THR A 199 3.93 -10.33 -7.11
CA THR A 199 4.13 -11.62 -7.80
C THR A 199 3.80 -11.43 -9.28
N LEU A 200 4.37 -12.26 -10.15
CA LEU A 200 3.99 -12.40 -11.56
C LEU A 200 2.96 -13.52 -11.76
N ASP A 201 2.77 -14.39 -10.77
CA ASP A 201 1.77 -15.47 -10.79
C ASP A 201 0.35 -14.90 -10.56
N ALA A 202 -0.53 -15.09 -11.55
CA ALA A 202 -1.91 -14.61 -11.52
C ALA A 202 -2.77 -15.30 -10.45
N ARG A 203 -2.51 -16.58 -10.16
CA ARG A 203 -3.21 -17.33 -9.10
C ARG A 203 -2.79 -16.78 -7.73
N LEU A 204 -1.48 -16.65 -7.48
CA LEU A 204 -0.98 -16.12 -6.22
C LEU A 204 -1.44 -14.68 -5.99
N HIS A 205 -1.46 -13.86 -7.05
CA HIS A 205 -2.07 -12.52 -7.02
C HIS A 205 -3.53 -12.57 -6.52
N GLY A 206 -4.35 -13.47 -7.09
CA GLY A 206 -5.77 -13.58 -6.73
C GLY A 206 -5.99 -13.96 -5.26
N LEU A 207 -5.05 -14.70 -4.67
CA LEU A 207 -5.09 -15.07 -3.25
C LEU A 207 -4.60 -13.94 -2.33
N LEU A 208 -3.53 -13.23 -2.72
CA LEU A 208 -2.91 -12.21 -1.87
C LEU A 208 -3.66 -10.87 -1.93
N GLU A 209 -4.14 -10.48 -3.12
CA GLU A 209 -4.59 -9.11 -3.46
C GLU A 209 -5.77 -9.11 -4.44
N PRO A 210 -6.89 -9.78 -4.09
CA PRO A 210 -7.96 -10.16 -5.01
C PRO A 210 -8.61 -9.03 -5.81
N ARG A 211 -8.53 -7.78 -5.31
CA ARG A 211 -9.15 -6.62 -5.95
C ARG A 211 -8.14 -5.57 -6.42
N ALA A 212 -6.84 -5.86 -6.32
CA ALA A 212 -5.79 -5.03 -6.90
C ALA A 212 -5.67 -5.29 -8.42
N SER A 213 -4.98 -4.43 -9.15
CA SER A 213 -4.76 -4.67 -10.59
C SER A 213 -3.88 -5.90 -10.80
N SER A 214 -4.14 -6.72 -11.81
CA SER A 214 -3.35 -7.93 -12.08
C SER A 214 -1.87 -7.63 -12.36
N PRO A 215 -0.94 -8.59 -12.18
CA PRO A 215 0.50 -8.36 -12.39
C PRO A 215 0.81 -7.81 -13.78
N ALA A 216 0.21 -8.39 -14.82
CA ALA A 216 0.37 -7.93 -16.19
C ALA A 216 -0.06 -6.46 -16.38
N ARG A 217 -1.18 -6.06 -15.75
CA ARG A 217 -1.66 -4.67 -15.80
C ARG A 217 -0.76 -3.70 -15.03
N ARG A 218 -0.08 -4.16 -13.98
CA ARG A 218 0.92 -3.34 -13.26
C ARG A 218 2.17 -3.13 -14.09
N LEU A 219 2.64 -4.17 -14.81
CA LEU A 219 3.74 -4.03 -15.76
C LEU A 219 3.38 -3.11 -16.93
N ASP A 220 2.15 -3.20 -17.46
CA ASP A 220 1.64 -2.25 -18.45
C ASP A 220 1.58 -0.81 -17.89
N THR A 221 1.16 -0.65 -16.64
CA THR A 221 1.17 0.66 -15.97
C THR A 221 2.58 1.25 -15.91
N ILE A 222 3.59 0.44 -15.54
CA ILE A 222 5.00 0.87 -15.56
C ILE A 222 5.40 1.33 -16.97
N ARG A 223 5.04 0.57 -18.00
CA ARG A 223 5.32 0.89 -19.40
C ARG A 223 4.73 2.22 -19.82
N ARG A 224 3.45 2.44 -19.54
CA ARG A 224 2.72 3.66 -19.93
C ARG A 224 3.26 4.90 -19.21
N LEU A 225 3.58 4.78 -17.92
CA LEU A 225 4.18 5.88 -17.16
C LEU A 225 5.60 6.22 -17.68
N SER A 226 6.43 5.19 -17.90
CA SER A 226 7.78 5.36 -18.42
C SER A 226 7.80 5.99 -19.82
N GLN A 227 6.92 5.54 -20.72
CA GLN A 227 6.74 6.12 -22.07
C GLN A 227 6.28 7.59 -22.04
N ALA A 228 5.53 7.99 -21.00
CA ALA A 228 5.13 9.38 -20.79
C ALA A 228 6.22 10.24 -20.13
N GLY A 229 7.44 9.69 -19.94
CA GLY A 229 8.55 10.40 -19.31
C GLY A 229 8.45 10.51 -17.78
N ILE A 230 7.57 9.73 -17.14
CA ILE A 230 7.41 9.75 -15.68
C ILE A 230 8.42 8.75 -15.07
N PRO A 231 9.37 9.21 -14.21
CA PRO A 231 10.25 8.32 -13.47
C PRO A 231 9.45 7.28 -12.70
N THR A 232 9.69 6.01 -13.01
CA THR A 232 8.92 4.90 -12.46
C THR A 232 9.84 3.91 -11.78
N MET A 233 9.52 3.56 -10.54
CA MET A 233 10.18 2.53 -9.76
C MET A 233 9.24 1.34 -9.54
N VAL A 234 9.81 0.13 -9.50
CA VAL A 234 9.08 -1.05 -9.04
C VAL A 234 9.30 -1.27 -7.55
N MET A 235 8.23 -1.58 -6.84
CA MET A 235 8.29 -1.99 -5.44
C MET A 235 7.94 -3.48 -5.36
N ALA A 236 8.95 -4.33 -5.23
CA ALA A 236 8.79 -5.76 -4.99
C ALA A 236 8.41 -5.98 -3.51
N ALA A 237 7.13 -5.79 -3.17
CA ALA A 237 6.70 -5.75 -1.78
C ALA A 237 5.31 -6.35 -1.52
N PRO A 238 5.17 -7.15 -0.44
CA PRO A 238 6.24 -7.72 0.37
C PRO A 238 6.89 -8.92 -0.35
N MET A 239 8.18 -9.14 -0.09
CA MET A 239 8.80 -10.45 -0.30
C MET A 239 8.49 -11.34 0.90
N ILE A 240 7.83 -12.45 0.62
CA ILE A 240 7.32 -13.45 1.56
C ILE A 240 8.13 -14.74 1.34
N PRO A 241 8.92 -15.17 2.33
CA PRO A 241 9.72 -16.39 2.24
C PRO A 241 8.90 -17.59 1.80
N ARG A 242 9.40 -18.37 0.84
CA ARG A 242 8.77 -19.61 0.34
C ARG A 242 7.40 -19.43 -0.32
N VAL A 243 6.96 -18.19 -0.53
CA VAL A 243 5.68 -17.87 -1.21
C VAL A 243 5.94 -17.16 -2.53
N ASN A 244 6.65 -16.03 -2.53
CA ASN A 244 6.96 -15.24 -3.74
C ASN A 244 8.41 -14.71 -3.81
N ASP A 245 9.24 -14.93 -2.78
CA ASP A 245 10.62 -14.41 -2.72
C ASP A 245 11.56 -15.00 -3.79
N HIS A 246 11.22 -16.17 -4.34
CA HIS A 246 11.88 -16.77 -5.50
C HIS A 246 11.61 -16.00 -6.81
N GLU A 247 10.58 -15.16 -6.86
CA GLU A 247 10.24 -14.35 -8.04
C GLU A 247 10.98 -13.02 -8.10
N LEU A 248 11.75 -12.65 -7.07
CA LEU A 248 12.33 -11.32 -6.92
C LEU A 248 13.05 -10.86 -8.20
N GLU A 249 13.99 -11.63 -8.72
CA GLU A 249 14.78 -11.29 -9.90
C GLU A 249 13.89 -11.18 -11.14
N HIS A 250 12.95 -12.11 -11.33
CA HIS A 250 12.01 -12.09 -12.47
C HIS A 250 11.09 -10.87 -12.43
N ILE A 251 10.64 -10.44 -11.25
CA ILE A 251 9.87 -9.20 -11.08
C ILE A 251 10.72 -7.99 -11.52
N LEU A 252 11.99 -7.94 -11.12
CA LEU A 252 12.90 -6.85 -11.49
C LEU A 252 13.20 -6.84 -12.99
N GLU A 253 13.43 -8.00 -13.60
CA GLU A 253 13.63 -8.16 -15.04
C GLU A 253 12.40 -7.69 -15.83
N ALA A 254 11.20 -8.15 -15.45
CA ALA A 254 9.96 -7.75 -16.08
C ALA A 254 9.69 -6.25 -15.92
N ALA A 255 9.95 -5.68 -14.74
CA ALA A 255 9.80 -4.25 -14.50
C ALA A 255 10.81 -3.41 -15.29
N LYS A 256 12.07 -3.85 -15.41
CA LYS A 256 13.08 -3.21 -16.25
C LYS A 256 12.67 -3.23 -17.72
N ALA A 257 12.17 -4.37 -18.22
CA ALA A 257 11.64 -4.50 -19.57
C ALA A 257 10.37 -3.65 -19.82
N ALA A 258 9.65 -3.31 -18.75
CA ALA A 258 8.56 -2.35 -18.79
C ALA A 258 9.04 -0.89 -18.69
N GLY A 259 10.32 -0.61 -18.47
CA GLY A 259 10.86 0.76 -18.41
C GLY A 259 10.97 1.35 -17.01
N ALA A 260 10.91 0.54 -15.95
CA ALA A 260 11.29 0.99 -14.62
C ALA A 260 12.77 1.39 -14.58
N THR A 261 13.09 2.48 -13.88
CA THR A 261 14.44 3.01 -13.72
C THR A 261 15.01 2.78 -12.32
N ALA A 262 14.16 2.40 -11.37
CA ALA A 262 14.56 2.01 -10.03
C ALA A 262 13.77 0.82 -9.50
N ALA A 263 14.31 0.19 -8.47
CA ALA A 263 13.60 -0.80 -7.69
C ALA A 263 13.86 -0.68 -6.20
N ALA A 264 12.90 -1.14 -5.41
CA ALA A 264 13.04 -1.42 -4.00
C ALA A 264 12.27 -2.69 -3.65
N TYR A 265 12.60 -3.32 -2.53
CA TYR A 265 11.80 -4.39 -1.95
C TYR A 265 11.57 -4.13 -0.46
N THR A 266 10.54 -4.75 0.10
CA THR A 266 10.36 -4.79 1.56
C THR A 266 10.04 -6.20 2.01
N LEU A 267 10.51 -6.56 3.20
CA LEU A 267 10.12 -7.81 3.85
C LEU A 267 8.68 -7.74 4.36
N LEU A 268 8.02 -8.89 4.44
CA LEU A 268 6.73 -9.02 5.10
C LEU A 268 6.77 -8.46 6.53
N ARG A 269 5.72 -7.72 6.90
CA ARG A 269 5.50 -7.18 8.24
C ARG A 269 4.12 -7.61 8.71
N LEU A 270 4.05 -8.21 9.90
CA LEU A 270 2.82 -8.73 10.47
C LEU A 270 2.48 -8.03 11.80
N PRO A 271 2.26 -6.69 11.80
CA PRO A 271 1.94 -5.98 13.02
C PRO A 271 0.57 -6.39 13.56
N ARG A 272 0.46 -6.55 14.88
CA ARG A 272 -0.81 -6.69 15.60
C ARG A 272 -1.70 -7.80 14.97
N GLU A 273 -2.93 -7.49 14.59
CA GLU A 273 -3.94 -8.44 14.09
C GLU A 273 -3.55 -9.05 12.73
N VAL A 274 -2.63 -8.42 11.99
CA VAL A 274 -2.17 -8.90 10.67
C VAL A 274 -1.48 -10.27 10.77
N LYS A 275 -0.80 -10.55 11.90
CA LYS A 275 -0.14 -11.85 12.10
C LYS A 275 -1.14 -13.01 12.11
N ASP A 276 -2.31 -12.80 12.73
CA ASP A 276 -3.33 -13.81 12.88
C ASP A 276 -4.10 -13.98 11.56
N LEU A 277 -4.42 -12.85 10.89
CA LEU A 277 -5.01 -12.85 9.55
C LEU A 277 -4.12 -13.57 8.52
N PHE A 278 -2.81 -13.32 8.55
CA PHE A 278 -1.89 -13.93 7.61
C PHE A 278 -1.60 -15.40 7.93
N ALA A 279 -1.51 -15.78 9.21
CA ALA A 279 -1.35 -17.17 9.62
C ALA A 279 -2.57 -18.01 9.24
N ASP A 280 -3.78 -17.47 9.37
CA ASP A 280 -5.02 -18.10 8.90
C ASP A 280 -5.04 -18.24 7.37
N TRP A 281 -4.61 -17.21 6.64
CA TRP A 281 -4.48 -17.28 5.18
C TRP A 281 -3.48 -18.35 4.72
N LEU A 282 -2.34 -18.49 5.42
CA LEU A 282 -1.38 -19.56 5.15
C LEU A 282 -1.98 -20.94 5.42
N GLU A 283 -2.76 -21.11 6.49
CA GLU A 283 -3.47 -22.37 6.76
C GLU A 283 -4.39 -22.74 5.61
N ALA A 284 -5.14 -21.78 5.07
CA ALA A 284 -6.11 -22.01 4.01
C ALA A 284 -5.48 -22.39 2.67
N HIS A 285 -4.39 -21.74 2.31
CA HIS A 285 -3.86 -21.78 0.95
C HIS A 285 -2.54 -22.53 0.84
N PHE A 286 -1.77 -22.61 1.93
CA PHE A 286 -0.45 -23.23 1.97
C PHE A 286 -0.20 -23.96 3.32
N PRO A 287 -1.08 -24.89 3.75
CA PRO A 287 -0.98 -25.53 5.06
C PRO A 287 0.37 -26.21 5.26
N ASP A 288 0.86 -26.94 4.25
CA ASP A 288 2.15 -27.63 4.28
C ASP A 288 3.37 -26.70 4.40
N ARG A 289 3.20 -25.40 4.09
CA ARG A 289 4.28 -24.40 4.16
C ARG A 289 4.14 -23.45 5.35
N LYS A 290 2.97 -23.38 5.99
CA LYS A 290 2.65 -22.38 7.03
C LYS A 290 3.72 -22.29 8.11
N ALA A 291 4.03 -23.41 8.76
CA ALA A 291 4.98 -23.45 9.86
C ALA A 291 6.37 -22.94 9.42
N HIS A 292 6.82 -23.36 8.24
CA HIS A 292 8.12 -22.98 7.71
C HIS A 292 8.18 -21.50 7.29
N VAL A 293 7.13 -20.98 6.64
CA VAL A 293 7.01 -19.55 6.27
C VAL A 293 7.06 -18.69 7.53
N LEU A 294 6.26 -19.01 8.55
CA LEU A 294 6.23 -18.23 9.80
C LEU A 294 7.56 -18.32 10.57
N SER A 295 8.23 -19.47 10.54
CA SER A 295 9.56 -19.63 11.13
C SER A 295 10.60 -18.73 10.45
N LEU A 296 10.62 -18.65 9.12
CA LEU A 296 11.52 -17.75 8.38
C LEU A 296 11.19 -16.28 8.63
N VAL A 297 9.90 -15.92 8.70
CA VAL A 297 9.49 -14.56 9.06
C VAL A 297 9.96 -14.21 10.47
N ALA A 298 9.88 -15.14 11.43
CA ALA A 298 10.36 -14.93 12.79
C ALA A 298 11.88 -14.79 12.86
N ASP A 299 12.63 -15.63 12.14
CA ASP A 299 14.10 -15.56 12.03
C ASP A 299 14.56 -14.18 11.51
N GLN A 300 13.86 -13.66 10.50
CA GLN A 300 14.13 -12.33 9.94
C GLN A 300 13.87 -11.17 10.90
N ARG A 301 13.35 -11.44 12.10
CA ARG A 301 12.79 -10.48 13.06
C ARG A 301 13.18 -10.80 14.50
N GLY A 302 14.25 -11.56 14.72
CA GLY A 302 14.76 -11.87 16.06
C GLY A 302 13.80 -12.72 16.89
N GLY A 303 13.07 -13.63 16.24
CA GLY A 303 12.13 -14.57 16.89
C GLY A 303 10.68 -14.09 16.98
N MET A 304 10.38 -12.87 16.53
CA MET A 304 9.02 -12.30 16.55
C MET A 304 8.41 -12.25 15.14
N LEU A 305 7.08 -12.25 14.99
CA LEU A 305 6.47 -12.10 13.65
C LEU A 305 6.48 -10.65 13.13
N ASN A 306 6.84 -9.68 13.97
CA ASN A 306 6.96 -8.28 13.56
C ASN A 306 7.94 -7.52 14.44
N GLU A 307 8.77 -6.69 13.81
CA GLU A 307 9.70 -5.76 14.45
C GLU A 307 9.31 -4.33 14.07
N SER A 308 9.17 -3.44 15.06
CA SER A 308 8.77 -2.04 14.89
C SER A 308 9.91 -1.04 15.07
N ARG A 309 11.03 -1.47 15.66
CA ARG A 309 12.20 -0.61 15.89
C ARG A 309 12.76 -0.08 14.57
N PHE A 310 13.10 1.21 14.58
CA PHE A 310 13.76 1.84 13.44
C PHE A 310 15.10 1.16 13.14
N GLY A 311 15.47 1.12 11.85
CA GLY A 311 16.62 0.41 11.31
C GLY A 311 16.39 -1.09 11.07
N ALA A 312 15.56 -1.75 11.89
CA ALA A 312 15.35 -3.21 11.80
C ALA A 312 14.08 -3.61 11.02
N ARG A 313 13.04 -2.78 11.03
CA ARG A 313 11.70 -3.13 10.50
C ARG A 313 11.61 -3.38 8.99
N PHE A 314 12.52 -2.84 8.16
CA PHE A 314 12.51 -3.08 6.71
C PHE A 314 13.56 -4.09 6.23
N SER A 315 14.78 -4.01 6.75
CA SER A 315 15.91 -4.84 6.31
C SER A 315 15.85 -6.27 6.83
N GLY A 316 15.30 -6.47 8.05
CA GLY A 316 15.35 -7.77 8.74
C GLY A 316 16.76 -8.16 9.19
N THR A 317 16.86 -9.30 9.87
CA THR A 317 18.11 -9.89 10.38
C THR A 317 18.24 -11.35 9.90
N GLY A 318 19.37 -12.00 10.18
CA GLY A 318 19.55 -13.43 9.87
C GLY A 318 19.88 -13.74 8.40
N GLU A 319 20.23 -15.00 8.16
CA GLU A 319 20.79 -15.47 6.89
C GLU A 319 19.80 -15.33 5.72
N HIS A 320 18.51 -15.57 5.97
CA HIS A 320 17.49 -15.46 4.92
C HIS A 320 17.33 -14.00 4.44
N ALA A 321 17.33 -13.02 5.36
CA ALA A 321 17.30 -11.61 5.00
C ALA A 321 18.58 -11.17 4.28
N ALA A 322 19.75 -11.65 4.75
CA ALA A 322 21.04 -11.36 4.14
C ALA A 322 21.12 -11.89 2.70
N LEU A 323 20.69 -13.14 2.47
CA LEU A 323 20.63 -13.76 1.15
C LEU A 323 19.70 -12.99 0.21
N LEU A 324 18.49 -12.64 0.66
CA LEU A 324 17.54 -11.87 -0.16
C LEU A 324 18.11 -10.48 -0.50
N SER A 325 18.76 -9.81 0.46
CA SER A 325 19.42 -8.52 0.24
C SER A 325 20.56 -8.61 -0.76
N GLN A 326 21.37 -9.67 -0.70
CA GLN A 326 22.45 -9.92 -1.64
C GLN A 326 21.91 -10.18 -3.05
N ARG A 327 20.91 -11.06 -3.18
CA ARG A 327 20.20 -11.34 -4.43
C ARG A 327 19.66 -10.05 -5.05
N PHE A 328 18.95 -9.25 -4.24
CA PHE A 328 18.43 -7.96 -4.68
C PHE A 328 19.54 -7.03 -5.18
N ARG A 329 20.63 -6.84 -4.42
CA ARG A 329 21.74 -5.96 -4.82
C ARG A 329 22.38 -6.39 -6.14
N VAL A 330 22.64 -7.68 -6.31
CA VAL A 330 23.22 -8.22 -7.55
C VAL A 330 22.29 -7.97 -8.73
N ALA A 331 21.00 -8.27 -8.60
CA ALA A 331 20.01 -8.02 -9.65
C ALA A 331 19.86 -6.53 -9.96
N LEU A 332 19.82 -5.67 -8.93
CA LEU A 332 19.71 -4.22 -9.07
C LEU A 332 20.86 -3.63 -9.90
N THR A 333 22.10 -4.06 -9.62
CA THR A 333 23.29 -3.65 -10.36
C THR A 333 23.27 -4.20 -11.78
N LYS A 334 22.99 -5.49 -11.96
CA LYS A 334 22.95 -6.15 -13.28
C LYS A 334 21.92 -5.50 -14.22
N LEU A 335 20.76 -5.10 -13.69
CA LEU A 335 19.66 -4.53 -14.46
C LEU A 335 19.72 -3.00 -14.59
N GLY A 336 20.66 -2.33 -13.92
CA GLY A 336 20.74 -0.87 -13.89
C GLY A 336 19.44 -0.23 -13.39
N LEU A 337 18.93 -0.73 -12.25
CA LEU A 337 17.71 -0.26 -11.57
C LEU A 337 18.05 0.62 -10.36
N ASN A 338 19.10 1.43 -10.47
CA ASN A 338 19.61 2.34 -9.44
C ASN A 338 19.30 3.82 -9.74
N GLY A 339 18.52 4.11 -10.78
CA GLY A 339 18.40 5.43 -11.39
C GLY A 339 17.49 6.43 -10.66
N ALA A 340 16.50 5.97 -9.89
CA ALA A 340 15.61 6.86 -9.14
C ALA A 340 15.90 6.80 -7.65
N ARG A 341 16.62 7.81 -7.14
CA ARG A 341 16.55 8.19 -5.73
C ARG A 341 15.36 9.13 -5.57
N LEU A 342 14.75 9.17 -4.38
CA LEU A 342 13.69 10.12 -3.98
C LEU A 342 14.19 11.57 -3.86
N SER A 343 15.06 11.99 -4.77
CA SER A 343 15.62 13.33 -4.89
C SER A 343 14.78 14.14 -5.87
N LEU A 344 13.56 14.48 -5.47
CA LEU A 344 12.68 15.35 -6.25
C LEU A 344 12.98 16.82 -5.98
N ASP A 345 12.73 17.69 -6.96
CA ASP A 345 13.07 19.10 -6.89
C ASP A 345 12.06 19.90 -6.04
N ALA A 346 12.40 20.15 -4.78
CA ALA A 346 11.60 21.00 -3.90
C ALA A 346 11.81 22.52 -4.13
N SER A 347 12.84 22.92 -4.87
CA SER A 347 13.19 24.34 -5.06
C SER A 347 12.20 25.10 -5.95
N ARG A 348 11.45 24.36 -6.77
CA ARG A 348 10.43 24.90 -7.68
C ARG A 348 9.11 25.27 -7.02
N PHE A 349 8.94 24.92 -5.74
CA PHE A 349 7.72 25.19 -5.00
C PHE A 349 7.40 26.68 -5.02
N ARG A 350 6.15 27.01 -5.35
CA ARG A 350 5.65 28.37 -5.31
C ARG A 350 4.16 28.38 -4.98
N VAL A 351 3.73 29.39 -4.25
CA VAL A 351 2.30 29.61 -4.00
C VAL A 351 1.70 30.26 -5.25
N PRO A 352 0.71 29.63 -5.92
CA PRO A 352 0.09 30.23 -7.10
C PRO A 352 -0.77 31.43 -6.69
N PRO A 353 -0.78 32.51 -7.49
CA PRO A 353 -1.55 33.71 -7.18
C PRO A 353 -3.05 33.41 -7.17
N ARG A 354 -3.79 34.10 -6.31
CA ARG A 354 -5.26 34.12 -6.28
C ARG A 354 -5.79 35.50 -6.62
N ALA A 355 -7.05 35.54 -7.06
CA ALA A 355 -7.76 36.81 -7.20
C ALA A 355 -7.75 37.55 -5.85
N GLY A 356 -7.21 38.77 -5.84
CA GLY A 356 -7.04 39.58 -4.64
C GLY A 356 -5.64 39.53 -4.02
N ASP A 357 -4.74 38.64 -4.47
CA ASP A 357 -3.34 38.68 -4.06
C ASP A 357 -2.66 39.91 -4.70
N GLN A 358 -1.92 40.67 -3.91
CA GLN A 358 -1.09 41.75 -4.42
C GLN A 358 0.06 41.12 -5.23
N LEU A 359 0.08 41.35 -6.54
CA LEU A 359 1.16 40.87 -7.42
C LEU A 359 2.50 41.40 -6.90
N SER A 360 3.48 40.52 -6.67
CA SER A 360 4.82 40.96 -6.30
C SER A 360 5.44 41.71 -7.48
N LEU A 361 5.60 43.02 -7.33
CA LEU A 361 6.26 43.91 -8.30
C LEU A 361 7.78 43.76 -8.21
N PHE A 362 8.35 42.56 -8.44
CA PHE A 362 9.80 42.38 -8.52
C PHE A 362 10.18 41.26 -9.48
#